data_AF-A0A5B9RFL6-F1
#
_entry.id   AF-A0A5B9RFL6-F1
#
_cell.length_a   1.000
_cell.length_b   1.000
_cell.length_c   1.000
_cell.angle_alpha   90.00
_cell.angle_beta   90.00
_cell.angle_gamma   90.00
#
_symmetry.space_group_name_H-M   'P 1'
#
loop_
_entity.id
_entity.type
_entity.pdbx_description
1 polymer ?
#
loop_
_entity_poly.entity_id
_entity_poly.type
_entity_poly.pdbx_seq_one_letter_code
_entity_poly.pdbx_strand_id
1 'polypeptide(L)'
;MKVPSRLPGVWEIGLNMKVVMISVWLLVLITNIFLLISRRGHLLSILLALESLSFISASLYCMVFKFGALWFLGLIAAFSAIEAATGLVLLVLLIRWSGSDNPVWLHMGGF
;
A
#
# COMPACT_ATOMS: atom_id res chain seq x y z
N MET A 1 34.66 -22.80 29.46
CA MET A 1 34.13 -21.55 28.84
C MET A 1 34.64 -21.48 27.41
N LYS A 2 33.77 -21.66 26.41
CA LYS A 2 34.09 -21.40 24.99
C LYS A 2 33.28 -20.17 24.57
N VAL A 3 33.94 -19.05 24.41
CA VAL A 3 33.37 -17.84 23.80
C VAL A 3 33.29 -18.12 22.30
N PRO A 4 32.11 -18.19 21.68
CA PRO A 4 32.05 -18.22 20.22
C PRO A 4 32.46 -16.84 19.71
N SER A 5 33.58 -16.81 19.00
CA SER A 5 34.08 -15.67 18.24
C SER A 5 32.98 -15.17 17.29
N ARG A 6 32.32 -14.08 17.68
CA ARG A 6 31.40 -13.32 16.83
C ARG A 6 32.20 -12.78 15.65
N LEU A 7 31.94 -13.27 14.44
CA LEU A 7 32.40 -12.66 13.19
C LEU A 7 31.72 -11.29 13.05
N PRO A 8 32.47 -10.17 13.17
CA PRO A 8 31.87 -8.83 13.22
C PRO A 8 31.21 -8.40 11.89
N GLY A 9 31.54 -9.02 10.76
CA GLY A 9 31.03 -8.60 9.44
C GLY A 9 29.61 -9.09 9.08
N VAL A 10 29.15 -10.24 9.58
CA VAL A 10 27.86 -10.82 9.12
C VAL A 10 26.65 -10.00 9.60
N TRP A 11 26.76 -9.42 10.80
CA TRP A 11 25.71 -8.58 11.39
C TRP A 11 25.58 -7.24 10.68
N GLU A 12 26.71 -6.64 10.26
CA GLU A 12 26.73 -5.37 9.52
C GLU A 12 26.16 -5.53 8.10
N ILE A 13 26.49 -6.62 7.40
CA ILE A 13 25.93 -6.93 6.06
C ILE A 13 24.42 -7.14 6.15
N GLY A 14 23.94 -7.89 7.16
CA GLY A 14 22.51 -8.12 7.37
C GLY A 14 21.73 -6.85 7.75
N LEU A 15 22.35 -5.92 8.47
CA LEU A 15 21.74 -4.63 8.80
C LEU A 15 21.65 -3.72 7.57
N ASN A 16 22.75 -3.62 6.81
CA ASN A 16 22.80 -2.81 5.57
C ASN A 16 21.77 -3.30 4.54
N MET A 17 21.59 -4.61 4.39
CA MET A 17 20.60 -5.16 3.46
C MET A 17 19.16 -4.82 3.86
N LYS A 18 18.83 -4.81 5.16
CA LYS A 18 17.51 -4.38 5.66
C LYS A 18 17.26 -2.91 5.40
N VAL A 19 18.25 -2.05 5.64
CA VAL A 19 18.15 -0.61 5.38
C VAL A 19 17.91 -0.35 3.90
N VAL A 20 18.66 -1.02 3.01
CA VAL A 20 18.46 -0.92 1.56
C VAL A 20 17.04 -1.37 1.17
N MET A 21 16.56 -2.50 1.69
CA MET A 21 15.20 -2.97 1.40
C MET A 21 14.13 -1.96 1.84
N ILE A 22 14.24 -1.41 3.06
CA ILE A 22 13.30 -0.40 3.56
C ILE A 22 13.32 0.84 2.66
N SER A 23 14.51 1.31 2.25
CA SER A 23 14.66 2.45 1.34
C SER A 23 14.01 2.20 -0.02
N VAL A 24 14.15 1.00 -0.58
CA VAL A 24 13.50 0.62 -1.84
C VAL A 24 11.97 0.64 -1.69
N TRP A 25 11.44 0.04 -0.62
CA TRP A 25 10.00 0.03 -0.38
C TRP A 25 9.43 1.43 -0.10
N LEU A 26 10.17 2.31 0.55
CA LEU A 26 9.80 3.72 0.71
C LEU A 26 9.75 4.46 -0.63
N LEU A 27 10.71 4.21 -1.53
CA LEU A 27 10.69 4.79 -2.87
C LEU A 27 9.49 4.28 -3.68
N VAL A 28 9.17 2.99 -3.57
CA VAL A 28 7.96 2.41 -4.18
C VAL A 28 6.69 3.04 -3.59
N LEU A 29 6.63 3.28 -2.29
CA LEU A 29 5.51 3.97 -1.64
C LEU A 29 5.30 5.38 -2.20
N ILE A 30 6.37 6.20 -2.24
CA ILE A 30 6.31 7.59 -2.70
C ILE A 30 5.89 7.66 -4.17
N THR A 31 6.45 6.80 -5.01
CA THR A 31 6.09 6.75 -6.43
C THR A 31 4.62 6.35 -6.63
N ASN A 32 4.09 5.43 -5.81
CA ASN A 32 2.69 5.03 -5.88
C ASN A 32 1.74 6.15 -5.42
N ILE A 33 2.08 6.87 -4.34
CA ILE A 33 1.33 8.07 -3.90
C ILE A 33 1.30 9.12 -5.01
N PHE A 34 2.45 9.38 -5.64
CA PHE A 34 2.53 10.35 -6.74
C PHE A 34 1.67 9.93 -7.94
N LEU A 35 1.69 8.65 -8.30
CA LEU A 35 0.84 8.09 -9.35
C LEU A 35 -0.65 8.20 -9.00
N LEU A 36 -1.03 7.95 -7.74
CA LEU A 36 -2.41 8.08 -7.27
C LEU A 36 -2.92 9.51 -7.42
N ILE A 37 -2.14 10.51 -6.99
CA ILE A 37 -2.49 11.94 -7.09
C ILE A 37 -2.55 12.37 -8.57
N SER A 38 -1.66 11.84 -9.40
CA SER A 38 -1.57 12.22 -10.82
C SER A 38 -2.61 11.52 -11.70
N ARG A 39 -3.23 10.42 -11.23
CA ARG A 39 -4.24 9.68 -11.99
C ARG A 39 -5.55 10.45 -12.06
N ARG A 40 -5.76 11.08 -13.22
CA ARG A 40 -7.07 11.60 -13.67
C ARG A 40 -7.90 10.56 -14.43
N GLY A 41 -7.53 9.29 -14.34
CA GLY A 41 -8.12 8.19 -15.12
C GLY A 41 -9.36 7.58 -14.46
N HIS A 42 -9.79 6.44 -15.01
CA HIS A 42 -10.89 5.61 -14.50
C HIS A 42 -10.80 5.37 -12.99
N LEU A 43 -11.92 5.50 -12.28
CA LEU A 43 -12.00 5.26 -10.83
C LEU A 43 -11.48 3.88 -10.41
N LEU A 44 -11.61 2.86 -11.28
CA LEU A 44 -11.05 1.53 -11.05
C LEU A 44 -9.52 1.55 -10.92
N SER A 45 -8.85 2.41 -11.70
CA SER A 45 -7.40 2.57 -11.60
C SER A 45 -6.98 3.26 -10.30
N ILE A 46 -7.84 4.12 -9.73
CA ILE A 46 -7.62 4.76 -8.43
C ILE A 46 -7.78 3.72 -7.32
N LEU A 47 -8.82 2.87 -7.38
CA LEU A 47 -9.03 1.77 -6.44
C LEU A 47 -7.86 0.77 -6.44
N LEU A 48 -7.36 0.41 -7.62
CA LEU A 48 -6.19 -0.49 -7.74
C LEU A 48 -4.93 0.14 -7.13
N ALA A 49 -4.75 1.46 -7.31
CA ALA A 49 -3.61 2.16 -6.73
C ALA A 49 -3.70 2.19 -5.20
N LEU A 50 -4.89 2.43 -4.62
CA LEU A 50 -5.11 2.36 -3.17
C LEU A 50 -4.81 0.96 -2.61
N GLU A 51 -5.26 -0.11 -3.26
CA GLU A 51 -4.97 -1.48 -2.83
C GLU A 51 -3.47 -1.83 -2.93
N SER A 52 -2.78 -1.29 -3.94
CA SER A 52 -1.32 -1.45 -4.02
C SER A 52 -0.60 -0.71 -2.88
N LEU A 53 -1.17 0.40 -2.41
CA LEU A 53 -0.63 1.21 -1.31
C LEU A 53 -0.81 0.52 0.04
N SER A 54 -1.97 -0.11 0.26
CA SER A 54 -2.21 -0.94 1.44
C SER A 54 -1.27 -2.13 1.48
N PHE A 55 -1.03 -2.80 0.34
CA PHE A 55 -0.04 -3.88 0.23
C PHE A 55 1.40 -3.42 0.55
N ILE A 56 1.83 -2.27 0.03
CA ILE A 56 3.17 -1.72 0.32
C ILE A 56 3.31 -1.37 1.81
N SER A 57 2.27 -0.79 2.42
CA SER A 57 2.29 -0.48 3.85
C SER A 57 2.35 -1.75 4.71
N ALA A 58 1.64 -2.80 4.32
CA ALA A 58 1.66 -4.12 4.95
C ALA A 58 3.04 -4.79 4.82
N SER A 59 3.69 -4.70 3.66
CA SER A 59 5.03 -5.28 3.45
C SER A 59 6.11 -4.56 4.27
N LEU A 60 6.04 -3.23 4.34
CA LEU A 60 6.90 -2.41 5.22
C LEU A 60 6.70 -2.77 6.69
N TYR A 61 5.44 -2.95 7.11
CA TYR A 61 5.12 -3.35 8.48
C TYR A 61 5.74 -4.72 8.84
N CYS A 62 5.66 -5.70 7.93
CA CYS A 62 6.30 -7.01 8.12
C CYS A 62 7.84 -6.97 8.15
N MET A 63 8.46 -5.99 7.49
CA MET A 63 9.93 -5.83 7.54
C MET A 63 10.41 -5.20 8.84
N VAL A 64 9.63 -4.27 9.39
CA VAL A 64 9.98 -3.55 10.63
C VAL A 64 9.64 -4.38 11.87
N PHE A 65 8.47 -5.01 11.90
CA PHE A 65 7.98 -5.77 13.04
C PHE A 65 8.15 -7.29 12.83
N LYS A 66 8.60 -7.99 13.88
CA LYS A 66 8.69 -9.47 13.87
C LYS A 66 7.30 -10.12 13.84
N PHE A 67 7.25 -11.44 13.67
CA PHE A 67 6.04 -12.30 13.63
C PHE A 67 4.94 -11.99 14.69
N GLY A 68 5.27 -11.38 15.82
CA GLY A 68 4.28 -10.98 16.84
C GLY A 68 3.24 -9.96 16.38
N ALA A 69 3.42 -9.33 15.21
CA ALA A 69 2.55 -8.30 14.69
C ALA A 69 1.60 -8.77 13.56
N LEU A 70 1.53 -10.09 13.29
CA LEU A 70 0.67 -10.68 12.26
C LEU A 70 -0.83 -10.36 12.45
N TRP A 71 -1.29 -10.22 13.69
CA TRP A 71 -2.68 -9.86 13.99
C TRP A 71 -3.03 -8.46 13.45
N PHE A 72 -2.10 -7.51 13.54
CA PHE A 72 -2.27 -6.15 13.03
C PHE A 72 -2.28 -6.14 11.49
N LEU A 73 -1.49 -7.01 10.86
CA LEU A 73 -1.53 -7.21 9.42
C LEU A 73 -2.91 -7.71 8.95
N GLY A 74 -3.51 -8.65 9.71
CA GLY A 74 -4.86 -9.14 9.46
C GLY A 74 -5.91 -8.04 9.57
N LEU A 75 -5.78 -7.14 10.54
CA LEU A 75 -6.64 -5.96 10.67
C LEU A 75 -6.49 -5.01 9.48
N ILE A 76 -5.25 -4.67 9.10
CA ILE A 76 -4.99 -3.82 7.92
C ILE A 76 -5.61 -4.43 6.66
N ALA A 77 -5.40 -5.73 6.43
CA ALA A 77 -5.94 -6.42 5.28
C ALA A 77 -7.48 -6.43 5.28
N ALA A 78 -8.11 -6.64 6.44
CA ALA A 78 -9.58 -6.60 6.55
C ALA A 78 -10.14 -5.20 6.26
N PHE A 79 -9.55 -4.14 6.81
CA PHE A 79 -9.97 -2.77 6.53
C PHE A 79 -9.72 -2.38 5.07
N SER A 80 -8.58 -2.78 4.49
CA SER A 80 -8.30 -2.57 3.05
C SER A 80 -9.34 -3.26 2.17
N ALA A 81 -9.68 -4.51 2.48
CA ALA A 81 -10.69 -5.26 1.73
C ALA A 81 -12.08 -4.61 1.83
N ILE A 82 -12.45 -4.07 3.01
CA ILE A 82 -13.70 -3.33 3.20
C ILE A 82 -13.68 -2.01 2.42
N GLU A 83 -12.56 -1.27 2.43
CA GLU A 83 -12.38 -0.06 1.64
C GLU A 83 -12.51 -0.35 0.13
N ALA A 84 -11.84 -1.39 -0.37
CA ALA A 84 -11.93 -1.80 -1.76
C ALA A 84 -13.36 -2.21 -2.15
N ALA A 85 -14.06 -2.96 -1.28
CA ALA A 85 -15.44 -3.36 -1.51
C ALA A 85 -16.39 -2.15 -1.55
N THR A 86 -16.27 -1.22 -0.59
CA THR A 86 -17.09 0.00 -0.57
C THR A 86 -16.78 0.91 -1.76
N GLY A 87 -15.51 1.04 -2.15
CA GLY A 87 -15.07 1.76 -3.34
C GLY A 87 -15.63 1.16 -4.64
N LEU A 88 -15.67 -0.16 -4.78
CA LEU A 88 -16.30 -0.84 -5.90
C LEU A 88 -17.82 -0.65 -5.94
N VAL A 89 -18.49 -0.68 -4.78
CA VAL A 89 -19.93 -0.40 -4.72
C VAL A 89 -20.23 1.02 -5.18
N LEU A 90 -19.45 2.01 -4.71
CA LEU A 90 -19.58 3.40 -5.16
C LEU A 90 -19.30 3.54 -6.66
N LEU A 91 -18.30 2.84 -7.19
CA LEU A 91 -18.02 2.80 -8.62
C LEU A 91 -19.22 2.28 -9.42
N VAL A 92 -19.84 1.18 -8.99
CA VAL A 92 -21.03 0.63 -9.65
C VAL A 92 -22.19 1.60 -9.62
N LEU A 93 -22.42 2.27 -8.48
CA LEU A 93 -23.47 3.29 -8.37
C LEU A 93 -23.21 4.49 -9.30
N LEU A 94 -21.96 4.95 -9.38
CA LEU A 94 -21.55 6.03 -10.28
C LEU A 94 -21.72 5.64 -11.75
N ILE A 95 -21.35 4.42 -12.14
CA ILE A 95 -21.56 3.93 -13.51
C ILE A 95 -23.06 3.85 -13.81
N ARG A 96 -23.89 3.39 -12.87
CA ARG A 96 -25.35 3.33 -13.06
C ARG A 96 -25.97 4.72 -13.19
N TRP A 97 -25.44 5.72 -12.50
CA TRP A 97 -25.97 7.07 -12.53
C TRP A 97 -25.45 7.88 -13.73
N SER A 98 -24.15 7.82 -14.02
CA SER A 98 -23.47 8.65 -15.01
C SER A 98 -23.20 7.94 -16.34
N GLY A 99 -23.35 6.61 -16.41
CA GLY A 99 -22.99 5.80 -17.59
C GLY A 99 -21.48 5.68 -17.85
N SER A 100 -20.63 6.26 -17.01
CA SER A 100 -19.17 6.31 -17.16
C SER A 100 -18.48 6.20 -15.80
N ASP A 101 -17.29 5.62 -15.80
CA ASP A 101 -16.42 5.42 -14.64
C ASP A 101 -15.34 6.52 -14.53
N ASN A 102 -15.50 7.62 -15.26
CA ASN A 102 -14.61 8.78 -15.23
C ASN A 102 -15.00 9.71 -14.06
N PRO A 103 -14.09 10.02 -13.12
CA PRO A 103 -14.39 10.90 -11.99
C PRO A 103 -14.67 12.36 -12.37
N VAL A 104 -14.41 12.79 -13.61
CA VAL A 104 -14.69 14.17 -14.09
C VAL A 104 -16.18 14.54 -13.94
N TRP A 105 -17.09 13.56 -14.00
CA TRP A 105 -18.53 13.78 -13.84
C TRP A 105 -18.92 14.25 -12.43
N LEU A 106 -18.14 13.92 -11.40
CA LEU A 106 -18.36 14.42 -10.03
C LEU A 106 -18.13 15.94 -9.93
N HIS A 107 -17.38 16.53 -10.85
CA HIS A 107 -17.14 17.98 -10.92
C HIS A 107 -18.31 18.76 -11.55
N MET A 108 -19.24 18.09 -12.25
CA MET A 108 -20.41 18.72 -12.86
C MET A 108 -21.60 18.89 -11.90
N GLY A 109 -21.49 18.44 -10.65
CA GLY A 109 -22.49 18.65 -9.60
C GLY A 109 -22.45 20.03 -8.92
N GLY A 110 -21.70 20.99 -9.47
CA GLY A 110 -21.70 22.38 -9.04
C GLY A 110 -22.88 23.15 -9.65
N PHE A 111 -24.07 22.93 -9.11
CA PHE A 111 -25.22 23.84 -9.21
C PHE A 111 -25.68 24.21 -7.80
#